data_AF-A0A7I0HTJ6-F1
#
_entry.id   AF-A0A7I0HTJ6-F1
#
_cell.length_a   1.000
_cell.length_b   1.000
_cell.length_c   1.000
_cell.angle_alpha   90.00
_cell.angle_beta   90.00
_cell.angle_gamma   90.00
#
_symmetry.space_group_name_H-M   'P 1'
#
loop_
_entity.id
_entity.type
_entity.pdbx_description
1 polymer ?
#
loop_
_entity_poly.entity_id
_entity_poly.type
_entity_poly.pdbx_seq_one_letter_code
_entity_poly.pdbx_strand_id
1 'polypeptide(L)'
;MNSKWINFFIYGILLFSLHCAAFPDPVTSKYRNLKLTNEKKFKILFTGFYRYEQEKDIILENIKKQGIVEDPSSPLVLEIILQKKDPKYQFPLLHKIQFLLTFFTGGIFPSHIRSEQSLTFRYSKSDSILFENEYSVGMDQWRGIPVILLMITHWPNRIYKEQLVETTKLEFVE
;
A
#
# COMPACT_ATOMS: atom_id res chain seq x y z
N MET A 1 -40.35 -0.20 -11.42
CA MET A 1 -39.62 -0.77 -10.26
C MET A 1 -39.77 0.21 -9.09
N ASN A 2 -40.30 -0.21 -7.94
CA ASN A 2 -40.71 0.69 -6.87
C ASN A 2 -39.48 1.41 -6.26
N SER A 3 -39.55 2.73 -6.04
CA SER A 3 -38.44 3.55 -5.51
C SER A 3 -37.86 3.01 -4.18
N LYS A 4 -38.71 2.40 -3.35
CA LYS A 4 -38.30 1.73 -2.11
C LYS A 4 -37.36 0.54 -2.33
N TRP A 5 -37.59 -0.25 -3.37
CA TRP A 5 -36.73 -1.39 -3.72
C TRP A 5 -35.38 -0.94 -4.27
N ILE A 6 -35.37 0.16 -5.02
CA ILE A 6 -34.13 0.78 -5.53
C ILE A 6 -33.29 1.30 -4.37
N ASN A 7 -33.90 2.04 -3.44
CA ASN A 7 -33.20 2.55 -2.25
C ASN A 7 -32.69 1.40 -1.38
N PHE A 8 -33.50 0.35 -1.14
CA PHE A 8 -33.05 -0.84 -0.41
C PHE A 8 -31.84 -1.50 -1.06
N PHE A 9 -31.83 -1.63 -2.38
CA PHE A 9 -30.70 -2.19 -3.12
C PHE A 9 -29.46 -1.30 -3.05
N ILE A 10 -29.62 0.03 -3.13
CA ILE A 10 -28.53 1.01 -2.99
C ILE A 10 -27.93 0.95 -1.57
N TYR A 11 -28.76 0.93 -0.53
CA TYR A 11 -28.29 0.80 0.87
C TYR A 11 -27.60 -0.54 1.11
N GLY A 12 -28.12 -1.63 0.55
CA GLY A 12 -27.49 -2.95 0.60
C GLY A 12 -26.11 -2.97 -0.06
N ILE A 13 -25.97 -2.39 -1.25
CA ILE A 13 -24.69 -2.26 -1.97
C ILE A 13 -23.70 -1.38 -1.19
N LEU A 14 -24.17 -0.26 -0.63
CA LEU A 14 -23.34 0.64 0.18
C LEU A 14 -22.80 -0.07 1.42
N LEU A 15 -23.65 -0.79 2.16
CA LEU A 15 -23.21 -1.61 3.29
C LEU A 15 -22.19 -2.66 2.83
N PHE A 16 -22.45 -3.35 1.73
CA PHE A 16 -21.54 -4.35 1.17
C PHE A 16 -20.15 -3.80 0.82
N SER A 17 -20.11 -2.58 0.29
CA SER A 17 -18.86 -1.90 -0.08
C SER A 17 -18.04 -1.43 1.12
N LEU A 18 -18.66 -1.37 2.31
CA LEU A 18 -18.09 -0.90 3.57
C LEU A 18 -17.79 -2.04 4.53
N HIS A 19 -17.55 -3.26 4.06
CA HIS A 19 -17.26 -4.40 4.93
C HIS A 19 -15.91 -4.99 4.56
N CYS A 20 -14.82 -4.26 4.87
CA CYS A 20 -13.46 -4.69 4.54
C CYS A 20 -12.53 -4.46 5.74
N ALA A 21 -11.81 -5.50 6.15
CA ALA A 21 -10.74 -5.40 7.12
C ALA A 21 -9.43 -5.86 6.48
N ALA A 22 -8.36 -5.10 6.66
CA ALA A 22 -7.02 -5.41 6.19
C ALA A 22 -6.10 -5.78 7.35
N PHE A 23 -5.34 -6.85 7.16
CA PHE A 23 -4.31 -7.30 8.09
C PHE A 23 -2.96 -7.14 7.40
N PRO A 24 -2.09 -6.25 7.91
CA PRO A 24 -0.79 -6.01 7.30
C PRO A 24 0.14 -7.19 7.55
N ASP A 25 0.94 -7.54 6.55
CA ASP A 25 2.13 -8.35 6.79
C ASP A 25 3.24 -7.49 7.39
N PRO A 26 4.20 -8.11 8.09
CA PRO A 26 5.46 -7.44 8.40
C PRO A 26 6.11 -6.93 7.11
N VAL A 27 6.57 -5.68 7.13
CA VAL A 27 7.34 -5.11 6.02
C VAL A 27 8.67 -5.85 5.93
N THR A 28 8.97 -6.40 4.76
CA THR A 28 10.22 -7.15 4.51
C THR A 28 11.05 -6.45 3.45
N SER A 29 12.37 -6.38 3.65
CA SER A 29 13.30 -5.93 2.61
C SER A 29 13.71 -7.11 1.75
N LYS A 30 13.60 -6.96 0.43
CA LYS A 30 14.04 -7.97 -0.54
C LYS A 30 15.49 -7.74 -0.96
N TYR A 31 15.86 -6.47 -1.08
CA TYR A 31 17.22 -6.01 -1.32
C TYR A 31 17.47 -4.80 -0.42
N ARG A 32 18.48 -4.87 0.45
CA ARG A 32 18.93 -3.75 1.26
C ARG A 32 20.44 -3.63 1.11
N ASN A 33 20.89 -2.57 0.46
CA ASN A 33 22.30 -2.21 0.40
C ASN A 33 22.52 -1.04 1.37
N LEU A 34 23.10 -1.34 2.54
CA LEU A 34 23.39 -0.38 3.61
C LEU A 34 24.52 0.60 3.27
N LYS A 35 24.84 0.83 1.99
CA LYS A 35 25.79 1.86 1.58
C LYS A 35 25.15 3.23 1.78
N LEU A 36 25.17 3.70 3.03
CA LEU A 36 24.88 5.08 3.39
C LEU A 36 25.84 5.97 2.62
N THR A 37 25.30 6.73 1.67
CA THR A 37 26.04 7.87 1.14
C THR A 37 26.05 8.95 2.22
N ASN A 38 27.22 9.53 2.49
CA ASN A 38 27.32 10.66 3.44
C ASN A 38 26.65 11.94 2.92
N GLU A 39 26.19 11.92 1.67
CA GLU A 39 25.48 13.03 1.06
C GLU A 39 24.06 13.15 1.60
N LYS A 40 23.68 14.37 1.98
CA LYS A 40 22.36 14.69 2.53
C LYS A 40 21.47 15.47 1.56
N LYS A 41 21.98 15.88 0.40
CA LYS A 41 21.26 16.72 -0.57
C LYS A 41 20.85 15.91 -1.79
N PHE A 42 19.55 15.72 -1.98
CA PHE A 42 19.01 14.95 -3.09
C PHE A 42 17.92 15.72 -3.81
N LYS A 43 17.84 15.53 -5.12
CA LYS A 43 16.62 15.76 -5.87
C LYS A 43 15.68 14.60 -5.58
N ILE A 44 14.50 14.89 -5.03
CA ILE A 44 13.53 13.85 -4.66
C ILE A 44 12.51 13.69 -5.78
N LEU A 45 12.29 12.45 -6.22
CA LEU A 45 11.29 12.11 -7.24
C LEU A 45 10.34 11.03 -6.72
N PHE A 46 9.07 11.14 -7.09
CA PHE A 46 8.04 10.15 -6.74
C PHE A 46 7.45 9.56 -8.02
N THR A 47 7.51 8.23 -8.14
CA THR A 47 7.01 7.48 -9.28
C THR A 47 5.93 6.50 -8.81
N GLY A 48 4.78 6.45 -9.50
CA GLY A 48 3.68 5.54 -9.16
C GLY A 48 2.74 6.04 -8.06
N PHE A 49 2.89 7.28 -7.57
CA PHE A 49 2.07 7.89 -6.52
C PHE A 49 0.79 8.61 -7.00
N TYR A 50 0.35 8.38 -8.24
CA TYR A 50 -0.75 9.09 -8.90
C TYR A 50 -2.11 9.12 -8.14
N ARG A 51 -2.33 8.21 -7.17
CA ARG A 51 -3.52 8.16 -6.30
C ARG A 51 -3.19 8.32 -4.81
N TYR A 52 -1.96 8.69 -4.48
CA TYR A 52 -1.37 8.63 -3.15
C TYR A 52 -0.64 9.93 -2.77
N GLU A 53 -1.23 11.09 -3.10
CA GLU A 53 -0.60 12.39 -2.81
C GLU A 53 -0.44 12.63 -1.30
N GLN A 54 -1.41 12.21 -0.48
CA GLN A 54 -1.30 12.35 0.98
C GLN A 54 -0.14 11.51 1.55
N GLU A 55 0.04 10.29 1.02
CA GLU A 55 1.13 9.41 1.42
C GLU A 55 2.48 9.97 0.97
N LYS A 56 2.54 10.55 -0.24
CA LYS A 56 3.74 11.21 -0.75
C LYS A 56 4.21 12.35 0.15
N ASP A 57 3.30 13.22 0.59
CA ASP A 57 3.65 14.32 1.50
C ASP A 57 4.22 13.81 2.83
N ILE A 58 3.64 12.74 3.38
CA ILE A 58 4.09 12.12 4.62
C ILE A 58 5.46 11.46 4.46
N ILE A 59 5.68 10.77 3.36
CA ILE A 59 6.99 10.17 3.04
C ILE A 59 8.03 11.27 2.92
N LEU A 60 7.72 12.36 2.21
CA LEU A 60 8.61 13.51 2.06
C LEU A 60 8.96 14.16 3.41
N GLU A 61 7.97 14.37 4.28
CA GLU A 61 8.21 14.88 5.63
C GLU A 61 9.11 13.94 6.45
N ASN A 62 8.88 12.62 6.35
CA ASN A 62 9.70 11.65 7.05
C ASN A 62 11.15 11.65 6.55
N ILE A 63 11.35 11.70 5.23
CA ILE A 63 12.68 11.83 4.62
C ILE A 63 13.39 13.10 5.15
N LYS A 64 12.69 14.23 5.19
CA LYS A 64 13.23 15.50 5.72
C LYS A 64 13.60 15.41 7.21
N LYS A 65 12.79 14.74 8.02
CA LYS A 65 13.07 14.49 9.45
C LYS A 65 14.33 13.65 9.68
N GLN A 66 14.72 12.81 8.72
CA GLN A 66 15.96 12.02 8.77
C GLN A 66 17.20 12.82 8.33
N GLY A 67 17.06 14.12 8.06
CA GLY A 67 18.16 15.01 7.74
C GLY A 67 18.53 15.07 6.25
N ILE A 68 17.70 14.48 5.38
CA ILE A 68 17.81 14.66 3.93
C ILE A 68 17.20 16.00 3.54
N VAL A 69 17.97 16.80 2.81
CA VAL A 69 17.58 18.10 2.28
C VAL A 69 17.24 17.95 0.80
N GLU A 70 16.05 18.41 0.44
CA GLU A 70 15.59 18.46 -0.94
C GLU A 70 16.31 19.58 -1.70
N ASP A 71 17.03 19.23 -2.76
CA ASP A 71 17.74 20.16 -3.64
C ASP A 71 17.43 19.81 -5.10
N PRO A 72 16.55 20.58 -5.79
CA PRO A 72 16.20 20.33 -7.18
C PRO A 72 17.38 20.38 -8.16
N SER A 73 18.49 21.04 -7.77
CA SER A 73 19.71 21.17 -8.57
C SER A 73 20.77 20.10 -8.26
N SER A 74 20.52 19.22 -7.28
CA SER A 74 21.46 18.17 -6.90
C SER A 74 21.66 17.17 -8.06
N PRO A 75 22.91 16.77 -8.36
CA PRO A 75 23.19 15.69 -9.30
C PRO A 75 22.80 14.31 -8.75
N LEU A 76 22.54 14.20 -7.44
CA LEU A 76 22.02 13.00 -6.81
C LEU A 76 20.50 13.01 -6.79
N VAL A 77 19.91 11.88 -7.15
CA VAL A 77 18.47 11.69 -7.18
C VAL A 77 18.09 10.56 -6.24
N LEU A 78 17.13 10.84 -5.36
CA LEU A 78 16.40 9.86 -4.58
C LEU A 78 15.02 9.69 -5.22
N GLU A 79 14.84 8.59 -5.94
CA GLU A 79 13.55 8.23 -6.53
C GLU A 79 12.83 7.24 -5.60
N ILE A 80 11.63 7.61 -5.17
CA ILE A 80 10.72 6.74 -4.42
C ILE A 80 9.71 6.18 -5.40
N ILE A 81 9.76 4.86 -5.62
CA ILE A 81 8.93 4.16 -6.60
C ILE A 81 7.92 3.30 -5.86
N LEU A 82 6.64 3.60 -6.06
CA LEU A 82 5.54 2.77 -5.59
C LEU A 82 5.00 1.94 -6.75
N GLN A 83 5.10 0.61 -6.61
CA GLN A 83 4.61 -0.31 -7.63
C GLN A 83 3.60 -1.28 -7.04
N LYS A 84 2.41 -1.34 -7.67
CA LYS A 84 1.44 -2.38 -7.36
C LYS A 84 1.85 -3.69 -8.03
N LYS A 85 1.83 -4.79 -7.28
CA LYS A 85 2.06 -6.14 -7.81
C LYS A 85 0.71 -6.81 -8.06
N ASP A 86 0.63 -7.57 -9.15
CA ASP A 86 -0.56 -8.37 -9.41
C ASP A 86 -0.66 -9.50 -8.40
N PRO A 87 -1.85 -9.72 -7.80
CA PRO A 87 -2.00 -10.77 -6.79
C PRO A 87 -1.84 -12.15 -7.43
N LYS A 88 -0.95 -12.96 -6.85
CA LYS A 88 -0.72 -14.34 -7.28
C LYS A 88 -1.39 -15.30 -6.32
N TYR A 89 -2.54 -15.83 -6.70
CA TYR A 89 -3.25 -16.85 -5.92
C TYR A 89 -2.79 -18.24 -6.34
N GLN A 90 -2.50 -19.10 -5.35
CA GLN A 90 -2.18 -20.52 -5.60
C GLN A 90 -3.33 -21.25 -6.30
N PHE A 91 -4.58 -20.89 -5.96
CA PHE A 91 -5.80 -21.48 -6.54
C PHE A 91 -6.78 -20.40 -7.04
N PRO A 92 -6.62 -19.91 -8.29
CA PRO A 92 -7.44 -18.83 -8.82
C PRO A 92 -8.94 -19.17 -8.90
N LEU A 93 -9.28 -20.43 -9.16
CA LEU A 93 -10.68 -20.87 -9.23
C LEU A 93 -11.37 -20.79 -7.85
N LEU A 94 -10.68 -21.23 -6.79
CA LEU A 94 -11.20 -21.15 -5.42
C LEU A 94 -11.45 -19.70 -5.02
N HIS A 95 -10.54 -18.79 -5.36
CA HIS A 95 -10.71 -17.36 -5.11
C HIS A 95 -11.96 -16.80 -5.81
N LYS A 96 -12.19 -17.16 -7.08
CA LYS A 96 -13.40 -16.76 -7.80
C LYS A 96 -14.68 -17.33 -7.16
N ILE A 97 -14.65 -18.59 -6.75
CA ILE A 97 -15.79 -19.24 -6.07
C ILE A 97 -16.08 -18.55 -4.74
N GLN A 98 -15.05 -18.25 -3.93
CA GLN A 98 -15.22 -17.51 -2.67
C GLN A 98 -15.87 -16.15 -2.90
N PHE A 99 -15.42 -15.40 -3.92
CA PHE A 99 -16.02 -14.12 -4.26
C PHE A 99 -17.51 -14.26 -4.64
N LEU A 100 -17.85 -15.26 -5.46
CA LEU A 100 -19.24 -15.55 -5.83
C LEU A 100 -20.07 -15.95 -4.60
N LEU A 101 -19.54 -16.78 -3.71
CA LEU A 101 -20.20 -17.17 -2.46
C LEU A 101 -20.48 -15.94 -1.59
N THR A 102 -19.50 -15.06 -1.40
CA THR A 102 -19.70 -13.79 -0.69
C THR A 102 -20.83 -12.97 -1.31
N PHE A 103 -20.84 -12.82 -2.63
CA PHE A 103 -21.89 -12.08 -3.32
C PHE A 103 -23.29 -12.71 -3.15
N PHE A 104 -23.44 -14.00 -3.45
CA PHE A 104 -24.74 -14.69 -3.41
C PHE A 104 -25.28 -14.88 -1.98
N THR A 105 -24.41 -14.93 -0.98
CA THR A 105 -24.81 -15.07 0.43
C THR A 105 -25.06 -13.73 1.11
N GLY A 106 -24.98 -12.62 0.37
CA GLY A 106 -25.08 -11.29 0.97
C GLY A 106 -24.01 -11.08 2.03
N GLY A 107 -22.81 -11.63 1.84
CA GLY A 107 -21.62 -11.32 2.65
C GLY A 107 -21.49 -12.10 3.94
N ILE A 108 -22.38 -13.07 4.18
CA ILE A 108 -22.29 -13.99 5.32
C ILE A 108 -20.98 -14.79 5.23
N PHE A 109 -20.65 -15.28 4.03
CA PHE A 109 -19.37 -15.92 3.77
C PHE A 109 -18.35 -14.88 3.34
N PRO A 110 -17.29 -14.63 4.11
CA PRO A 110 -16.31 -13.62 3.74
C PRO A 110 -15.44 -14.08 2.57
N SER A 111 -15.02 -13.13 1.74
CA SER A 111 -14.02 -13.34 0.69
C SER A 111 -12.68 -12.78 1.13
N HIS A 112 -11.61 -13.45 0.70
CA HIS A 112 -10.23 -13.02 0.94
C HIS A 112 -9.62 -12.49 -0.36
N ILE A 113 -8.91 -11.38 -0.26
CA ILE A 113 -8.16 -10.74 -1.34
C ILE A 113 -6.77 -10.42 -0.81
N ARG A 114 -5.73 -10.74 -1.58
CA ARG A 114 -4.36 -10.35 -1.27
C ARG A 114 -4.02 -9.06 -2.02
N SER A 115 -3.43 -8.08 -1.34
CA SER A 115 -2.87 -6.89 -1.97
C SER A 115 -1.36 -6.86 -1.73
N GLU A 116 -0.58 -6.85 -2.81
CA GLU A 116 0.88 -6.78 -2.76
C GLU A 116 1.39 -5.56 -3.51
N GLN A 117 2.38 -4.92 -2.92
CA GLN A 117 3.03 -3.74 -3.47
C GLN A 117 4.52 -3.75 -3.11
N SER A 118 5.30 -2.93 -3.82
CA SER A 118 6.67 -2.63 -3.46
C SER A 118 6.89 -1.14 -3.37
N LEU A 119 7.61 -0.73 -2.33
CA LEU A 119 8.15 0.61 -2.19
C LEU A 119 9.67 0.50 -2.38
N THR A 120 10.18 1.17 -3.40
CA THR A 120 11.61 1.13 -3.74
C THR A 120 12.23 2.50 -3.54
N PHE A 121 13.35 2.55 -2.82
CA PHE A 121 14.21 3.73 -2.71
C PHE A 121 15.39 3.53 -3.63
N ARG A 122 15.43 4.29 -4.72
CA ARG A 122 16.49 4.24 -5.72
C ARG A 122 17.36 5.48 -5.59
N TYR A 123 18.64 5.25 -5.35
CA TYR A 123 19.66 6.29 -5.31
C TYR A 123 20.42 6.28 -6.62
N SER A 124 20.44 7.40 -7.32
CA SER A 124 21.11 7.53 -8.61
C SER A 124 21.91 8.82 -8.71
N LYS A 125 22.92 8.81 -9.57
CA LYS A 125 23.72 9.96 -9.94
C LYS A 125 23.76 10.05 -11.45
N SER A 126 23.19 11.14 -11.99
CA SER A 126 22.95 11.26 -13.44
C SER A 126 22.17 10.03 -13.95
N ASP A 127 22.72 9.26 -14.89
CA ASP A 127 22.04 8.08 -15.46
C ASP A 127 22.45 6.76 -14.78
N SER A 128 23.28 6.81 -13.73
CA SER A 128 23.79 5.62 -13.04
C SER A 128 23.06 5.37 -11.72
N ILE A 129 22.55 4.15 -11.55
CA ILE A 129 21.95 3.70 -10.29
C ILE A 129 23.08 3.30 -9.35
N LEU A 130 23.16 3.96 -8.19
CA LEU A 130 24.16 3.69 -7.15
C LEU A 130 23.76 2.46 -6.33
N PHE A 131 22.53 2.45 -5.84
CA PHE A 131 21.91 1.33 -5.14
C PHE A 131 20.39 1.48 -5.08
N GLU A 132 19.71 0.37 -4.80
CA GLU A 132 18.27 0.31 -4.63
C GLU A 132 17.93 -0.52 -3.38
N ASN A 133 16.97 -0.02 -2.62
CA ASN A 133 16.37 -0.76 -1.52
C ASN A 133 14.90 -1.03 -1.86
N GLU A 134 14.55 -2.31 -2.05
CA GLU A 134 13.18 -2.73 -2.37
C GLU A 134 12.53 -3.33 -1.11
N TYR A 135 11.41 -2.73 -0.70
CA TYR A 135 10.57 -3.22 0.39
C TYR A 135 9.28 -3.78 -0.15
N SER A 136 8.92 -4.98 0.31
CA SER A 136 7.63 -5.59 -0.01
C SER A 136 6.61 -5.23 1.05
N VAL A 137 5.48 -4.67 0.60
CA VAL A 137 4.35 -4.27 1.42
C VAL A 137 3.15 -5.11 1.00
N GLY A 138 2.67 -5.94 1.90
CA GLY A 138 1.56 -6.85 1.66
C GLY A 138 0.48 -6.71 2.74
N MET A 139 -0.77 -7.00 2.37
CA MET A 139 -1.86 -7.14 3.32
C MET A 139 -2.90 -8.12 2.82
N ASP A 140 -3.49 -8.84 3.77
CA ASP A 140 -4.69 -9.66 3.57
C ASP A 140 -5.93 -8.83 3.81
N GLN A 141 -6.80 -8.74 2.82
CA GLN A 141 -8.07 -8.04 2.89
C GLN A 141 -9.20 -9.05 2.93
N TRP A 142 -9.98 -9.01 4.00
CA TRP A 142 -11.20 -9.80 4.13
C TRP A 142 -12.41 -8.93 3.93
N ARG A 143 -13.40 -9.44 3.19
CA ARG A 143 -14.66 -8.74 2.91
C ARG A 143 -15.87 -9.56 3.27
N GLY A 144 -16.81 -8.98 4.02
CA GLY A 144 -18.05 -9.65 4.43
C GLY A 144 -18.55 -9.17 5.80
N ILE A 145 -19.77 -9.59 6.16
CA ILE A 145 -20.43 -9.20 7.41
C ILE A 145 -19.61 -9.58 8.65
N PRO A 146 -18.99 -10.78 8.75
CA PRO A 146 -18.24 -11.16 9.95
C PRO A 146 -17.06 -10.24 10.28
N VAL A 147 -16.51 -9.52 9.30
CA VAL A 147 -15.32 -8.68 9.49
C VAL A 147 -15.63 -7.22 9.84
N ILE A 148 -16.92 -6.85 9.93
CA ILE A 148 -17.36 -5.48 10.28
C ILE A 148 -16.80 -5.03 11.63
N LEU A 149 -16.80 -5.91 12.64
CA LEU A 149 -16.31 -5.57 13.97
C LEU A 149 -14.82 -5.24 13.98
N LEU A 150 -14.04 -5.88 13.08
CA LEU A 150 -12.60 -5.69 12.97
C LEU A 150 -12.25 -4.43 12.18
N MET A 151 -13.15 -3.97 11.32
CA MET A 151 -12.94 -2.85 10.41
C MET A 151 -12.63 -1.53 11.11
N ILE A 152 -13.14 -1.30 12.33
CA ILE A 152 -12.87 -0.10 13.12
C ILE A 152 -11.35 0.05 13.36
N THR A 153 -10.67 -1.07 13.60
CA THR A 153 -9.22 -1.12 13.87
C THR A 153 -8.39 -1.56 12.66
N HIS A 154 -9.01 -2.15 11.64
CA HIS A 154 -8.32 -2.74 10.49
C HIS A 154 -8.76 -2.11 9.17
N TRP A 155 -9.12 -0.82 9.17
CA TRP A 155 -9.55 -0.14 7.95
C TRP A 155 -8.41 -0.12 6.91
N PRO A 156 -8.61 -0.66 5.69
CA PRO A 156 -7.53 -0.88 4.72
C PRO A 156 -6.69 0.35 4.40
N ASN A 157 -7.30 1.52 4.22
CA ASN A 157 -6.55 2.74 3.91
C ASN A 157 -5.66 3.18 5.07
N ARG A 158 -6.11 2.97 6.32
CA ARG A 158 -5.33 3.34 7.50
C ARG A 158 -4.13 2.41 7.65
N ILE A 159 -4.37 1.10 7.56
CA ILE A 159 -3.32 0.07 7.62
C ILE A 159 -2.28 0.29 6.53
N TYR A 160 -2.72 0.52 5.30
CA TYR A 160 -1.82 0.78 4.17
C TYR A 160 -0.94 2.02 4.39
N LYS A 161 -1.55 3.11 4.88
CA LYS A 161 -0.81 4.34 5.24
C LYS A 161 0.22 4.08 6.34
N GLU A 162 -0.14 3.33 7.37
CA GLU A 162 0.77 2.94 8.45
C GLU A 162 1.95 2.11 7.91
N GLN A 163 1.70 1.14 7.03
CA GLN A 163 2.75 0.33 6.40
C GLN A 163 3.73 1.16 5.56
N LEU A 164 3.26 2.13 4.77
CA LEU A 164 4.16 3.01 3.99
C LEU A 164 5.05 3.86 4.90
N VAL A 165 4.51 4.37 6.01
CA VAL A 165 5.26 5.15 7.00
C VAL A 165 6.31 4.27 7.66
N GLU A 166 5.94 3.06 8.09
CA GLU A 166 6.87 2.10 8.68
C GLU A 166 7.98 1.73 7.71
N THR A 167 7.62 1.44 6.46
CA THR A 167 8.59 1.13 5.39
C THR A 167 9.58 2.27 5.19
N THR A 168 9.10 3.52 5.17
CA THR A 168 9.96 4.70 5.05
C THR A 168 10.91 4.82 6.25
N LYS A 169 10.46 4.49 7.46
CA LYS A 169 11.35 4.49 8.64
C LYS A 169 12.43 3.41 8.51
N LEU A 170 12.09 2.21 8.03
CA LEU A 170 13.05 1.11 7.85
C LEU A 170 14.16 1.41 6.83
N GLU A 171 13.93 2.33 5.89
CA GLU A 171 14.99 2.81 4.99
C GLU A 171 16.09 3.55 5.76
N PHE A 172 15.72 4.35 6.75
CA PHE A 172 16.62 5.28 7.44
C PHE A 172 17.07 4.84 8.83
N VAL A 173 16.51 3.76 9.37
CA VAL A 173 16.96 3.15 10.63
C VAL A 173 18.09 2.16 10.31
N GLU A 174 19.30 2.38 10.85
CA GLU A 174 20.45 1.46 10.70
C GLU A 174 20.11 0.02 11.12
#